data_AF-A0A973BPW0-F1
#
_entry.id   AF-A0A973BPW0-F1
#
_cell.length_a   1.000
_cell.length_b   1.000
_cell.length_c   1.000
_cell.angle_alpha   90.00
_cell.angle_beta   90.00
_cell.angle_gamma   90.00
#
_symmetry.space_group_name_H-M   'P 1'
#
loop_
_entity.id
_entity.type
_entity.pdbx_description
1 polymer ?
#
loop_
_entity_poly.entity_id
_entity_poly.type
_entity_poly.pdbx_seq_one_letter_code
_entity_poly.pdbx_strand_id
1 'polypeptide(L)'
;MSNSTNVDKVVKKPTRREKRAAAEAFLKNVSDQSFPNSKKVYVSGKIHDIKVGMREITLSDTLISGSKETAVYEKNEPLCVYD
;
A
#
# COMPACT_ATOMS: atom_id res chain seq x y z
N MET A 1 38.32 -42.24 15.06
CA MET A 1 39.03 -41.11 14.42
C MET A 1 38.00 -40.14 13.90
N SER A 2 37.70 -39.11 14.68
CA SER A 2 36.79 -38.02 14.35
C SER A 2 37.60 -36.81 13.90
N ASN A 3 37.14 -36.14 12.84
CA ASN A 3 36.87 -34.71 12.90
C ASN A 3 36.09 -34.28 11.65
N SER A 4 34.79 -34.08 11.84
CA SER A 4 33.97 -33.25 10.98
C SER A 4 34.38 -31.79 11.18
N THR A 5 34.99 -31.17 10.18
CA THR A 5 35.32 -29.74 10.20
C THR A 5 34.10 -28.93 9.74
N ASN A 6 33.33 -28.46 10.71
CA ASN A 6 32.42 -27.33 10.55
C ASN A 6 32.87 -26.25 11.54
N VAL A 7 33.59 -25.23 11.06
CA VAL A 7 33.85 -24.02 11.85
C VAL A 7 33.89 -22.81 10.90
N ASP A 8 32.80 -22.03 10.99
CA ASP A 8 32.72 -20.57 10.87
C ASP A 8 32.87 -19.90 9.49
N LYS A 9 31.74 -19.79 8.78
CA LYS A 9 31.52 -18.67 7.86
C LYS A 9 31.57 -17.35 8.65
N VAL A 10 32.70 -16.65 8.60
CA VAL A 10 32.85 -15.29 9.11
C VAL A 10 31.84 -14.37 8.40
N VAL A 11 30.74 -14.02 9.08
CA VAL A 11 29.75 -13.07 8.55
C VAL A 11 30.37 -11.67 8.58
N LYS A 12 30.95 -11.25 7.45
CA LYS A 12 31.48 -9.89 7.27
C LYS A 12 30.33 -8.88 7.44
N LYS A 13 30.41 -8.02 8.46
CA LYS A 13 29.40 -6.99 8.70
C LYS A 13 29.40 -5.97 7.54
N PRO A 14 28.23 -5.59 7.00
CA PRO A 14 28.16 -4.68 5.87
C PRO A 14 28.62 -3.29 6.28
N THR A 15 29.36 -2.65 5.36
CA THR A 15 29.83 -1.28 5.49
C THR A 15 28.65 -0.29 5.48
N ARG A 16 28.88 0.94 5.96
CA ARG A 16 27.85 2.00 5.94
C ARG A 16 27.31 2.27 4.52
N ARG A 17 28.18 2.18 3.51
CA ARG A 17 27.81 2.36 2.10
C ARG A 17 26.88 1.24 1.62
N GLU A 18 27.22 -0.01 1.90
CA GLU A 18 26.40 -1.17 1.52
C GLU A 18 25.04 -1.14 2.21
N LYS A 19 24.98 -0.77 3.50
CA LYS A 19 23.71 -0.57 4.22
C LYS A 19 22.83 0.50 3.59
N ARG A 20 23.42 1.64 3.19
CA ARG A 20 22.68 2.71 2.53
C ARG A 20 22.16 2.28 1.16
N ALA A 21 22.99 1.62 0.36
CA ALA A 21 22.59 1.11 -0.95
C ALA A 21 21.47 0.06 -0.83
N ALA A 22 21.54 -0.84 0.16
CA ALA A 22 20.50 -1.82 0.43
C ALA A 22 19.19 -1.16 0.88
N ALA A 23 19.25 -0.14 1.75
CA ALA A 23 18.07 0.62 2.17
C ALA A 23 17.45 1.40 1.00
N GLU A 24 18.26 2.01 0.14
CA GLU A 24 17.78 2.71 -1.06
C GLU A 24 17.09 1.74 -2.04
N ALA A 25 17.71 0.58 -2.30
CA ALA A 25 17.12 -0.45 -3.13
C ALA A 25 15.80 -0.99 -2.54
N PHE A 26 15.75 -1.18 -1.22
CA PHE A 26 14.54 -1.59 -0.52
C PHE A 26 13.41 -0.55 -0.68
N LEU A 27 13.69 0.73 -0.44
CA LEU A 27 12.68 1.78 -0.55
C LEU A 27 12.14 1.93 -1.98
N LYS A 28 13.00 1.77 -3.00
CA LYS A 28 12.55 1.74 -4.41
C LYS A 28 11.59 0.58 -4.67
N ASN A 29 11.90 -0.61 -4.13
CA ASN A 29 11.09 -1.81 -4.36
C ASN A 29 9.83 -1.91 -3.48
N VAL A 30 9.72 -1.11 -2.41
CA VAL A 30 8.52 -1.06 -1.54
C VAL A 30 7.36 -0.30 -2.20
N SER A 31 7.62 0.47 -3.25
CA SER A 31 6.72 1.55 -3.71
C SER A 31 5.58 1.16 -4.66
N ASP A 32 5.36 -0.13 -4.95
CA ASP A 32 4.38 -0.56 -5.96
C ASP A 32 3.03 -1.07 -5.41
N GLN A 33 2.69 -0.81 -4.15
CA GLN A 33 1.32 -1.05 -3.65
C GLN A 33 0.41 0.14 -3.99
N SER A 34 0.30 0.48 -5.27
CA SER A 34 -0.64 1.51 -5.74
C SER A 34 -2.03 0.90 -5.90
N PHE A 35 -2.99 1.46 -5.17
CA PHE A 35 -4.39 1.08 -5.31
C PHE A 35 -5.13 2.16 -6.11
N PRO A 36 -5.26 2.01 -7.45
CA PRO A 36 -5.85 3.04 -8.30
C PRO A 36 -7.29 3.34 -7.88
N ASN A 37 -7.73 4.57 -8.15
CA ASN A 37 -9.06 5.08 -7.82
C ASN A 37 -9.45 4.91 -6.34
N SER A 38 -8.46 4.84 -5.45
CA SER A 38 -8.71 4.75 -4.01
C SER A 38 -7.69 5.54 -3.22
N LYS A 39 -8.07 5.92 -1.99
CA LYS A 39 -7.21 6.66 -1.06
C LYS A 39 -7.35 6.10 0.35
N LYS A 40 -6.24 6.08 1.09
CA LYS A 40 -6.25 5.77 2.53
C LYS A 40 -6.93 6.93 3.28
N VAL A 41 -7.89 6.60 4.12
CA VAL A 41 -8.61 7.53 4.99
C VAL A 41 -8.52 7.06 6.44
N TYR A 42 -8.76 7.96 7.39
CA TYR A 42 -8.72 7.66 8.81
C TYR A 42 -10.07 7.99 9.43
N VAL A 43 -10.79 6.97 9.87
CA VAL A 43 -12.09 7.12 10.54
C VAL A 43 -11.87 7.27 12.03
N SER A 44 -12.44 8.32 12.63
CA SER A 44 -12.34 8.55 14.08
C SER A 44 -13.19 7.56 14.86
N GLY A 45 -12.62 7.04 15.95
CA GLY A 45 -13.35 6.25 16.94
C GLY A 45 -14.33 7.12 17.72
N LYS A 46 -15.48 6.54 18.09
CA LYS A 46 -16.48 7.22 18.93
C LYS A 46 -16.24 7.05 20.43
N ILE A 47 -15.70 5.91 20.84
CA ILE A 47 -15.52 5.54 22.25
C ILE A 47 -14.13 5.93 22.75
N HIS A 48 -13.11 5.70 21.92
CA HIS A 48 -11.72 5.99 22.22
C HIS A 48 -11.15 6.94 21.17
N ASP A 49 -10.15 7.75 21.55
CA ASP A 49 -9.42 8.62 20.63
C ASP A 49 -8.46 7.79 19.76
N ILE A 50 -9.04 7.11 18.78
CA ILE A 50 -8.34 6.27 17.82
C ILE A 50 -8.70 6.68 16.39
N LYS A 51 -7.80 6.36 15.46
CA LYS A 51 -7.99 6.57 14.03
C LYS A 51 -7.82 5.24 13.30
N VAL A 52 -8.92 4.69 12.79
CA VAL A 52 -8.92 3.43 12.05
C VAL A 52 -8.56 3.72 10.61
N GLY A 53 -7.48 3.10 10.12
CA GLY A 53 -7.10 3.16 8.72
C GLY A 53 -8.10 2.39 7.88
N MET A 54 -8.74 3.09 6.95
CA MET A 54 -9.69 2.54 5.98
C MET A 54 -9.26 2.97 4.57
N ARG A 55 -9.84 2.38 3.54
CA ARG A 55 -9.63 2.78 2.15
C ARG A 55 -10.95 3.19 1.53
N GLU A 56 -10.96 4.36 0.91
CA GLU A 56 -12.10 4.90 0.20
C GLU A 56 -11.88 4.71 -1.31
N ILE A 57 -12.79 4.00 -1.97
CA ILE A 57 -12.74 3.71 -3.41
C ILE A 57 -13.74 4.62 -4.13
N THR A 58 -13.26 5.40 -5.09
CA THR A 58 -14.10 6.21 -5.98
C THR A 58 -14.71 5.30 -7.04
N LEU A 59 -16.04 5.38 -7.17
CA LEU A 59 -16.80 4.63 -8.17
C LEU A 59 -17.02 5.49 -9.43
N SER A 60 -17.23 4.83 -10.56
CA SER A 60 -17.65 5.50 -11.80
C SER A 60 -19.09 5.97 -11.67
N ASP A 61 -19.44 7.11 -12.27
CA ASP A 61 -20.82 7.64 -12.25
C ASP A 61 -21.82 6.71 -12.96
N THR A 62 -23.06 6.68 -12.46
CA THR A 62 -24.15 5.86 -13.02
C THR A 62 -24.81 6.59 -14.19
N LEU A 63 -24.93 5.95 -15.35
CA LEU A 63 -25.69 6.49 -16.47
C LEU A 63 -27.19 6.38 -16.18
N ILE A 64 -27.89 7.51 -16.07
CA ILE A 64 -29.32 7.56 -15.75
C ILE A 64 -30.17 7.58 -17.03
N SER A 65 -29.77 8.37 -18.03
CA SER A 65 -30.53 8.53 -19.27
C SER A 65 -29.69 9.12 -20.39
N GLY A 66 -30.14 9.01 -21.64
CA GLY A 66 -29.60 9.74 -22.79
C GLY A 66 -28.96 8.86 -23.87
N SER A 67 -28.97 9.35 -25.11
CA SER A 67 -28.15 8.82 -26.21
C SER A 67 -26.72 9.39 -26.13
N LYS A 68 -25.86 9.01 -27.08
CA LYS A 68 -24.44 9.42 -27.13
C LYS A 68 -24.22 10.94 -27.01
N GLU A 69 -25.20 11.76 -27.40
CA GLU A 69 -25.16 13.22 -27.36
C GLU A 69 -25.81 13.85 -26.11
N THR A 70 -26.58 13.09 -25.32
CA THR A 70 -27.42 13.61 -24.21
C THR A 70 -27.32 12.79 -22.93
N ALA A 71 -26.20 12.07 -22.73
CA ALA A 71 -25.99 11.23 -21.56
C ALA A 71 -25.97 12.04 -20.26
N VAL A 72 -26.83 11.67 -19.32
CA VAL A 72 -26.95 12.23 -17.96
C VAL A 72 -26.41 11.21 -16.98
N TYR A 73 -25.41 11.61 -16.20
CA TYR A 73 -24.76 10.78 -15.20
C TYR A 73 -25.06 11.26 -13.78
N GLU A 74 -25.21 10.33 -12.86
CA GLU A 74 -25.32 10.57 -11.43
C GLU A 74 -24.04 10.11 -10.73
N LYS A 75 -23.48 10.98 -9.88
CA LYS A 75 -22.27 10.68 -9.15
C LYS A 75 -22.54 9.65 -8.05
N ASN A 76 -21.74 8.59 -8.02
CA ASN A 76 -21.83 7.60 -6.97
C ASN A 76 -21.02 8.02 -5.73
N GLU A 77 -21.58 7.74 -4.56
CA GLU A 77 -20.86 7.87 -3.30
C GLU A 77 -19.71 6.85 -3.24
N PRO A 78 -18.56 7.23 -2.67
CA PRO A 78 -17.41 6.36 -2.61
C PRO A 78 -17.62 5.22 -1.61
N LEU A 79 -16.99 4.07 -1.88
CA LEU A 79 -17.09 2.88 -1.04
C LEU A 79 -15.97 2.84 0.00
N CYS A 80 -16.33 2.80 1.28
CA CYS A 80 -15.38 2.65 2.38
C CYS A 80 -15.16 1.16 2.70
N VAL A 81 -13.93 0.69 2.55
CA VAL A 81 -13.50 -0.69 2.83
C VAL A 81 -12.34 -0.70 3.82
N TYR A 82 -12.06 -1.86 4.40
CA TYR A 82 -10.83 -2.04 5.19
C TYR A 82 -9.60 -1.89 4.28
N ASP A 83 -8.59 -1.15 4.75
CA ASP A 83 -7.33 -0.92 4.03
C ASP A 83 -6.41 -2.15 4.06
#